data_AF-A0AA37FZK5-F1
#
_entry.id   AF-A0AA37FZK5-F1
#
_cell.length_a   1.000
_cell.length_b   1.000
_cell.length_c   1.000
_cell.angle_alpha   90.00
_cell.angle_beta   90.00
_cell.angle_gamma   90.00
#
_symmetry.space_group_name_H-M   'P 1'
#
loop_
_entity.id
_entity.type
_entity.pdbx_description
1 polymer ?
#
loop_
_entity_poly.entity_id
_entity_poly.type
_entity_poly.pdbx_seq_one_letter_code
_entity_poly.pdbx_strand_id
1 'polypeptide(L)' 'MLTQELSVEIRVLARQGMSIRAIAQQLRVSRNTVRKYLRNPGLPIYPNRAARPTAYSGEVEQ' A
#
# COMPACT_ATOMS: atom_id res chain seq x y z
N MET A 1 3.06 4.77 7.09
CA MET A 1 3.74 3.64 6.44
C MET A 1 2.86 2.41 6.60
N LEU A 2 2.53 1.70 5.53
CA LEU A 2 1.78 0.44 5.63
C LEU A 2 2.81 -0.70 5.64
N THR A 3 3.03 -1.27 6.82
CA THR A 3 4.23 -2.05 7.19
C THR A 3 4.22 -3.46 6.60
N GLN A 4 5.40 -4.12 6.61
CA GLN A 4 5.50 -5.54 6.29
C GLN A 4 4.56 -6.40 7.16
N GLU A 5 4.35 -6.00 8.41
CA GLU A 5 3.45 -6.67 9.35
C GLU A 5 2.02 -6.76 8.81
N LEU A 6 1.47 -5.65 8.31
CA LEU A 6 0.14 -5.62 7.70
C LEU A 6 0.01 -6.56 6.49
N SER A 7 1.10 -6.71 5.71
CA SER A 7 1.12 -7.65 4.58
C SER A 7 1.06 -9.11 5.04
N VAL A 8 1.74 -9.44 6.13
CA VAL A 8 1.73 -10.78 6.72
C VAL A 8 0.36 -11.06 7.31
N GLU A 9 -0.20 -10.11 8.05
CA GLU A 9 -1.49 -10.25 8.71
C GLU A 9 -2.63 -10.45 7.70
N ILE A 10 -2.66 -9.68 6.61
CA ILE A 10 -3.59 -9.89 5.48
C ILE A 10 -3.51 -11.33 4.94
N ARG A 11 -2.29 -11.87 4.80
CA ARG A 11 -2.08 -13.23 4.27
C ARG A 11 -2.51 -14.31 5.24
N VAL A 12 -2.24 -14.14 6.53
CA VAL A 12 -2.66 -15.09 7.57
C VAL A 12 -4.19 -15.15 7.61
N LEU A 13 -4.88 -14.02 7.63
CA LEU A 13 -6.35 -13.98 7.65
C LEU A 13 -6.96 -14.56 6.37
N ALA A 14 -6.36 -14.30 5.20
CA ALA A 14 -6.82 -14.90 3.94
C ALA A 14 -6.60 -16.43 3.92
N ARG A 15 -5.49 -16.92 4.48
CA ARG A 15 -5.22 -18.36 4.64
C ARG A 15 -6.21 -19.04 5.60
N GLN A 16 -6.72 -18.31 6.59
CA GLN A 16 -7.80 -18.77 7.47
C GLN A 16 -9.17 -18.79 6.78
N GLY A 17 -9.26 -18.41 5.50
CA GLY A 17 -10.50 -18.41 4.73
C GLY A 17 -11.34 -17.14 4.86
N MET A 18 -10.81 -16.07 5.47
CA MET A 18 -11.57 -14.83 5.58
C MET A 18 -11.74 -14.12 4.23
N SER A 19 -12.93 -13.56 4.01
CA SER A 19 -13.21 -12.76 2.81
C SER A 19 -12.44 -11.44 2.81
N ILE A 20 -12.17 -10.91 1.61
CA ILE A 20 -11.54 -9.58 1.43
C ILE A 20 -12.30 -8.48 2.20
N ARG A 21 -13.64 -8.57 2.27
CA ARG A 21 -14.47 -7.61 2.99
C ARG A 21 -14.25 -7.69 4.49
N ALA A 22 -14.16 -8.91 5.04
CA ALA A 22 -13.91 -9.14 6.47
C ALA A 22 -12.52 -8.63 6.87
N ILE A 23 -11.49 -8.98 6.10
CA ILE A 23 -10.09 -8.55 6.34
C ILE A 23 -9.99 -7.01 6.33
N ALA A 24 -10.59 -6.37 5.33
CA ALA A 24 -10.58 -4.91 5.21
C ALA A 24 -11.21 -4.22 6.43
N GLN A 25 -12.31 -4.78 6.94
CA GLN A 25 -13.01 -4.23 8.09
C GLN A 25 -12.24 -4.47 9.41
N GLN A 26 -11.63 -5.65 9.57
CA GLN A 26 -10.84 -6.00 10.74
C GLN A 26 -9.56 -5.16 10.85
N LEU A 27 -8.82 -5.01 9.75
CA LEU A 27 -7.56 -4.26 9.72
C LEU A 27 -7.74 -2.75 9.47
N ARG A 28 -8.98 -2.28 9.32
CA ARG A 28 -9.33 -0.89 8.97
C ARG A 28 -8.58 -0.35 7.74
N VAL A 29 -8.39 -1.20 6.74
CA VAL A 29 -7.75 -0.85 5.46
C VAL A 29 -8.74 -0.93 4.31
N SER A 30 -8.42 -0.27 3.19
CA SER A 30 -9.24 -0.38 1.99
C SER A 30 -9.23 -1.80 1.42
N ARG A 31 -10.34 -2.23 0.79
CA ARG A 31 -10.40 -3.50 0.05
C ARG A 31 -9.35 -3.59 -1.05
N ASN A 32 -8.98 -2.45 -1.64
CA ASN A 32 -7.93 -2.36 -2.65
C ASN A 32 -6.55 -2.68 -2.07
N THR A 33 -6.30 -2.26 -0.84
CA THR A 33 -5.09 -2.64 -0.08
C THR A 33 -5.03 -4.15 0.05
N VAL A 34 -6.06 -4.78 0.60
CA VAL A 34 -6.13 -6.25 0.76
C VAL A 34 -5.90 -6.96 -0.58
N ARG A 35 -6.59 -6.55 -1.65
CA ARG A 35 -6.41 -7.13 -2.99
C ARG A 35 -4.99 -6.98 -3.51
N LYS A 36 -4.36 -5.81 -3.35
CA LYS A 36 -2.98 -5.54 -3.76
C LYS A 36 -2.01 -6.52 -3.08
N TYR A 37 -2.20 -6.76 -1.79
CA TYR A 37 -1.35 -7.62 -0.97
C TYR A 37 -1.53 -9.12 -1.21
N LEU A 38 -2.74 -9.54 -1.57
CA LEU A 38 -3.01 -10.94 -1.93
C LEU A 38 -2.55 -11.28 -3.35
N ARG A 39 -2.62 -10.35 -4.30
CA ARG A 39 -2.19 -10.58 -5.70
C ARG A 39 -0.67 -10.66 -5.85
N ASN A 40 0.08 -9.93 -5.02
CA ASN A 40 1.53 -9.89 -5.05
C ASN A 40 2.09 -10.52 -3.76
N PRO A 41 2.40 -11.82 -3.77
CA PRO A 41 2.93 -12.53 -2.59
C PRO A 41 4.39 -12.16 -2.26
N GLY A 42 5.07 -11.36 -3.08
CA GLY A 42 6.37 -10.77 -2.75
C GLY A 42 6.31 -9.85 -1.54
N LEU A 43 7.46 -9.56 -0.93
CA LEU A 43 7.59 -8.51 0.08
C LEU A 43 7.09 -7.18 -0.52
N PRO A 44 6.34 -6.34 0.21
CA PRO A 44 6.02 -5.01 -0.26
C PRO A 44 7.30 -4.18 -0.38
N ILE A 45 7.90 -4.22 -1.56
CA ILE A 45 8.91 -3.26 -1.96
C ILE A 45 8.14 -1.96 -2.21
N TYR A 46 8.33 -0.99 -1.32
CA TYR A 46 7.90 0.38 -1.56
C TYR A 46 9.04 1.08 -2.29
N PRO A 47 9.02 1.14 -3.63
CA PRO A 47 9.99 1.98 -4.31
C PRO A 47 9.78 3.41 -3.82
N ASN A 48 10.88 4.09 -3.50
CA ASN A 48 10.82 5.51 -3.21
C ASN A 48 10.15 6.18 -4.42
N ARG A 49 9.05 6.88 -4.19
CA ARG A 49 8.31 7.52 -5.29
C ARG A 49 9.23 8.61 -5.82
N ALA A 50 9.60 8.54 -7.10
CA ALA A 50 10.44 9.57 -7.72
C ALA A 50 9.85 10.96 -7.41
N ALA A 51 10.73 11.88 -7.00
CA ALA A 51 10.32 13.25 -6.71
C ALA A 51 9.64 13.82 -7.95
N ARG A 52 8.46 14.42 -7.78
CA ARG A 52 7.79 15.10 -8.90
C ARG A 52 8.66 16.30 -9.29
N PRO A 53 8.92 16.54 -10.58
CA PRO A 53 9.54 17.80 -10.99
C PRO A 53 8.55 18.92 -10.65
N THR A 54 8.86 19.71 -9.62
CA THR A 54 8.12 20.94 -9.30
C THR A 54 8.66 22.05 -10.17
N ALA A 55 7.97 22.37 -11.25
CA ALA A 55 8.29 23.53 -12.06
C ALA A 55 7.55 24.77 -11.53
N TYR A 56 8.29 25.66 -10.87
CA TYR A 56 8.12 27.10 -11.05
C TYR A 56 9.46 27.78 -10.79
N SER A 57 10.31 27.78 -11.82
CA SER A 57 11.48 28.65 -11.92
C SER A 57 11.00 29.99 -12.47
N GLY A 58 10.45 30.84 -11.58
CA GLY A 58 10.27 32.25 -11.88
C GLY A 58 11.62 32.93 -11.78
N GLU A 59 12.24 33.23 -12.93
CA GLU A 59 13.40 34.11 -13.01
C GLU A 59 12.92 35.53 -12.67
N VAL A 60 13.38 36.06 -11.55
CA VAL A 60 13.24 37.48 -11.19
C VAL A 60 14.52 38.16 -11.69
N GLU A 61 14.50 38.65 -12.92
CA GLU A 61 15.53 39.57 -13.41
C GLU A 61 15.31 40.95 -12.77
N GLN A 62 16.39 41.53 -12.25
CA GLN A 62 16.49 42.94 -11.83
C GLN A 62 17.28 43.71 -12.88
#